data_AF-A0A137P5K6-F1
#
_entry.id   AF-A0A137P5K6-F1
#
_cell.length_a   1.000
_cell.length_b   1.000
_cell.length_c   1.000
_cell.angle_alpha   90.00
_cell.angle_beta   90.00
_cell.angle_gamma   90.00
#
_symmetry.space_group_name_H-M   'P 1'
#
loop_
_entity.id
_entity.type
_entity.pdbx_description
1 polymer ?
#
loop_
_entity_poly.entity_id
_entity_poly.type
_entity_poly.pdbx_seq_one_letter_code
_entity_poly.pdbx_strand_id
1 'polypeptide(L)'
;IKQAYRVLKPGGKLMVLEFSHVDNPVVSPFYDLYSFQVIPALGSLIASDSASYQYLVESIRKFPTQEKFAQMIRDEGFVTLGKGYENLTFGVAAIHTGYKL
;
A
#
# COMPACT_ATOMS: atom_id res chain seq x y z
N ILE A 1 0.82 -13.39 -0.20
CA ILE A 1 2.29 -13.41 -0.30
C ILE A 1 2.81 -14.82 -0.54
N LYS A 2 2.37 -15.83 0.23
CA LYS A 2 2.64 -17.26 0.00
C LYS A 2 2.72 -17.73 -1.46
N GLN A 3 1.73 -17.37 -2.28
CA GLN A 3 1.72 -17.80 -3.69
C GLN A 3 2.87 -17.18 -4.49
N ALA A 4 3.21 -15.91 -4.25
CA ALA A 4 4.37 -15.28 -4.87
C ALA A 4 5.67 -15.99 -4.46
N TYR A 5 5.80 -16.34 -3.17
CA TYR A 5 6.96 -17.10 -2.69
C TYR A 5 7.07 -18.47 -3.36
N ARG A 6 5.95 -19.19 -3.48
CA ARG A 6 5.91 -20.52 -4.11
C ARG A 6 6.40 -20.50 -5.57
N VAL A 7 5.97 -19.50 -6.35
CA VAL A 7 6.24 -19.46 -7.81
C VAL A 7 7.58 -18.81 -8.17
N LEU A 8 8.14 -17.98 -7.30
CA LEU A 8 9.46 -17.38 -7.56
C LEU A 8 10.57 -18.44 -7.51
N LYS A 9 11.57 -18.28 -8.38
CA LYS A 9 12.81 -19.08 -8.34
C LYS A 9 13.70 -18.58 -7.17
N PRO A 10 14.60 -19.43 -6.64
CA PRO A 10 15.70 -18.96 -5.80
C PRO A 10 16.48 -17.83 -6.50
N GLY A 11 16.83 -16.78 -5.75
CA GLY A 11 17.35 -15.51 -6.24
C GLY A 11 16.29 -14.52 -6.77
N GLY A 12 15.02 -14.92 -6.85
CA GLY A 12 13.94 -14.08 -7.41
C GLY A 12 13.55 -12.92 -6.49
N LYS A 13 13.23 -11.77 -7.10
CA LYS A 13 12.79 -10.55 -6.39
C LYS A 13 11.27 -10.37 -6.51
N LEU A 14 10.61 -10.21 -5.37
CA LEU A 14 9.24 -9.69 -5.26
C LEU A 14 9.30 -8.16 -5.19
N MET A 15 8.47 -7.49 -6.00
CA MET A 15 8.23 -6.05 -5.91
C MET A 15 6.72 -5.80 -5.98
N VAL A 16 6.18 -5.07 -5.00
CA VAL A 16 4.76 -4.74 -4.92
C VAL A 16 4.64 -3.24 -4.73
N LEU A 17 4.02 -2.55 -5.69
CA LEU A 17 3.60 -1.16 -5.55
C LEU A 17 2.16 -1.16 -5.07
N GLU A 18 1.90 -0.59 -3.90
CA GLU A 18 0.52 -0.37 -3.44
C GLU A 18 0.35 0.91 -2.63
N PHE A 19 -0.89 1.36 -2.50
CA PHE A 19 -1.27 2.40 -1.54
C PHE A 19 -0.93 1.99 -0.11
N SER A 20 -0.54 2.98 0.69
CA SER A 20 -0.23 2.77 2.11
C SER A 20 -0.62 3.98 2.95
N HIS A 21 -0.03 4.10 4.13
CA HIS A 21 -0.36 5.10 5.13
C HIS A 21 0.59 6.29 5.04
N VAL A 22 0.01 7.48 5.06
CA VAL A 22 0.77 8.74 5.19
C VAL A 22 1.14 8.92 6.65
N ASP A 23 2.37 8.55 7.01
CA ASP A 23 2.86 8.61 8.40
C ASP A 23 3.34 10.02 8.83
N ASN A 24 3.36 10.99 7.90
CA ASN A 24 3.75 12.35 8.23
C ASN A 24 2.60 13.04 9.01
N PRO A 25 2.79 13.41 10.29
CA PRO A 25 1.74 13.94 11.16
C PRO A 25 1.18 15.29 10.69
N VAL A 26 1.92 16.02 9.85
CA VAL A 26 1.47 17.28 9.26
C VAL A 26 0.63 17.02 8.01
N VAL A 27 1.00 16.03 7.18
CA VAL A 27 0.35 15.75 5.89
C VAL A 27 -0.86 14.82 6.04
N SER A 28 -0.79 13.88 6.97
CA SER A 28 -1.83 12.90 7.29
C SER A 28 -3.23 13.50 7.44
N PRO A 29 -3.46 14.55 8.26
CA PRO A 29 -4.80 15.12 8.44
C PRO A 29 -5.35 15.79 7.17
N PHE A 30 -4.50 16.40 6.34
CA PHE A 30 -4.95 16.97 5.06
C PHE A 30 -5.26 15.88 4.04
N TYR A 31 -4.45 14.81 4.01
CA TYR A 31 -4.67 13.67 3.14
C TYR A 31 -5.96 12.94 3.51
N ASP A 32 -6.21 12.73 4.80
CA ASP A 32 -7.48 12.18 5.28
C ASP A 32 -8.65 13.08 4.88
N LEU A 33 -8.59 14.38 5.16
CA LEU A 33 -9.69 15.29 4.81
C LEU A 33 -9.99 15.29 3.30
N TYR A 34 -8.94 15.36 2.46
CA TYR A 34 -9.05 15.27 1.01
C TYR A 34 -9.63 13.93 0.57
N SER A 35 -9.15 12.82 1.12
CA SER A 35 -9.58 11.48 0.76
C SER A 35 -11.03 11.18 1.19
N PHE A 36 -11.49 11.73 2.31
CA PHE A 36 -12.85 11.51 2.81
C PHE A 36 -13.90 12.38 2.14
N GLN A 37 -13.55 13.63 1.81
CA GLN A 37 -14.53 14.59 1.33
C GLN A 37 -14.42 14.85 -0.17
N VAL A 38 -13.21 14.86 -0.72
CA VAL A 38 -12.98 15.29 -2.10
C VAL A 38 -13.02 14.12 -3.07
N ILE A 39 -12.36 12.99 -2.75
CA ILE A 39 -12.32 11.83 -3.66
C ILE A 39 -13.71 11.24 -3.93
N PRO A 40 -14.59 10.96 -2.93
CA PRO A 40 -15.93 10.42 -3.18
C PRO A 40 -16.85 11.43 -3.87
N ALA A 41 -16.73 12.72 -3.55
CA ALA A 41 -17.52 13.78 -4.19
C ALA A 41 -17.13 13.97 -5.67
N LEU A 42 -15.83 13.91 -5.99
CA LEU A 42 -15.35 13.90 -7.37
C LEU A 42 -15.78 12.63 -8.12
N GLY A 43 -15.75 11.47 -7.47
CA GLY A 43 -16.26 10.22 -8.03
C GLY A 43 -17.76 10.29 -8.35
N SER A 44 -18.55 10.89 -7.46
CA SER A 44 -19.98 11.14 -7.69
C SER A 44 -20.24 12.11 -8.84
N LEU A 45 -19.40 13.14 -9.00
CA LEU A 45 -19.58 14.18 -10.02
C LEU A 45 -19.10 13.75 -11.41
N ILE A 46 -18.03 12.95 -11.49
CA ILE A 46 -17.38 12.58 -12.75
C ILE A 46 -17.88 11.22 -13.27
N ALA A 47 -18.08 10.24 -12.38
CA ALA A 47 -18.36 8.86 -12.78
C ALA A 47 -19.77 8.37 -12.42
N SER A 48 -20.58 9.17 -11.72
CA SER A 48 -21.86 8.74 -11.11
C SER A 48 -21.72 7.46 -10.25
N ASP A 49 -20.51 7.15 -9.80
CA ASP A 49 -20.18 5.91 -9.07
C ASP A 49 -19.41 6.25 -7.80
N SER A 50 -20.11 6.83 -6.85
CA SER A 50 -19.58 7.13 -5.51
C SER A 50 -19.16 5.88 -4.75
N ALA A 51 -19.81 4.73 -5.01
CA ALA A 51 -19.56 3.47 -4.32
C ALA A 51 -18.16 2.92 -4.63
N SER A 52 -17.71 2.96 -5.88
CA SER A 52 -16.37 2.51 -6.27
C SER A 52 -15.26 3.34 -5.62
N TYR A 53 -15.43 4.67 -5.55
CA TYR A 53 -14.45 5.55 -4.90
C TYR A 53 -14.46 5.43 -3.38
N GLN A 54 -15.63 5.22 -2.77
CA GLN A 54 -15.71 4.90 -1.35
C GLN A 54 -15.00 3.56 -1.06
N TYR A 55 -15.21 2.55 -1.89
CA TYR A 55 -14.51 1.27 -1.77
C TYR A 55 -12.99 1.44 -1.86
N LEU A 56 -12.50 2.29 -2.78
CA LEU A 56 -11.07 2.60 -2.89
C LEU A 56 -10.52 3.21 -1.59
N VAL A 57 -11.20 4.20 -1.02
CA VAL A 57 -10.75 4.82 0.24
C VAL A 57 -10.79 3.82 1.39
N GLU A 58 -11.83 2.99 1.45
CA GLU A 58 -11.94 1.93 2.45
C GLU A 58 -10.87 0.84 2.29
N SER A 59 -10.52 0.45 1.06
CA SER A 59 -9.53 -0.58 0.79
C SER A 59 -8.13 -0.11 1.21
N ILE A 60 -7.78 1.14 0.93
CA ILE A 60 -6.52 1.76 1.39
C ILE A 60 -6.42 1.72 2.91
N ARG A 61 -7.49 2.04 3.63
CA ARG A 61 -7.52 2.01 5.11
C ARG A 61 -7.46 0.61 5.72
N LYS A 62 -8.01 -0.40 5.02
CA LYS A 62 -7.96 -1.80 5.45
C LYS A 62 -6.61 -2.44 5.13
N PHE A 63 -5.84 -1.86 4.21
CA PHE A 63 -4.52 -2.36 3.84
C PHE A 63 -3.56 -2.25 5.04
N PRO A 64 -2.61 -3.19 5.23
CA PRO A 64 -1.63 -3.08 6.31
C PRO A 64 -0.72 -1.87 6.13
N THR A 65 -0.20 -1.31 7.23
CA THR A 65 0.87 -0.29 7.17
C THR A 65 2.13 -0.86 6.53
N GLN A 66 3.02 0.01 6.07
CA GLN A 66 4.26 -0.35 5.39
C GLN A 66 5.06 -1.40 6.19
N GLU A 67 5.26 -1.13 7.47
CA GLU A 67 6.01 -1.97 8.39
C GLU A 67 5.34 -3.33 8.57
N LYS A 68 4.01 -3.33 8.72
CA LYS A 68 3.23 -4.55 8.90
C LYS A 68 3.25 -5.40 7.64
N PHE A 69 3.11 -4.79 6.47
CA PHE A 69 3.16 -5.51 5.19
C PHE A 69 4.58 -6.03 4.89
N ALA A 70 5.62 -5.24 5.17
CA ALA A 70 7.00 -5.70 5.08
C ALA A 70 7.27 -6.88 6.03
N GLN A 71 6.68 -6.87 7.23
CA GLN A 71 6.75 -8.00 8.14
C GLN A 71 6.03 -9.24 7.59
N MET A 72 4.83 -9.08 7.04
CA MET A 72 4.12 -10.19 6.38
C MET A 72 4.92 -10.79 5.22
N ILE A 73 5.67 -9.97 4.48
CA ILE A 73 6.60 -10.45 3.44
C ILE A 73 7.72 -11.29 4.05
N ARG A 74 8.33 -10.81 5.14
CA ARG A 74 9.39 -11.54 5.87
C ARG A 74 8.90 -12.86 6.45
N ASP A 75 7.71 -12.88 7.05
CA ASP A 75 7.11 -14.06 7.69
C ASP A 75 6.88 -15.21 6.70
N GLU A 76 6.76 -14.90 5.41
CA GLU A 76 6.57 -15.89 4.34
C GLU A 76 7.89 -16.43 3.77
N GLY A 77 9.03 -15.98 4.31
CA GLY A 77 10.37 -16.47 3.97
C GLY A 77 11.16 -15.60 3.00
N PHE A 78 10.65 -14.42 2.63
CA PHE A 78 11.43 -13.45 1.84
C PHE A 78 12.45 -12.71 2.71
N VAL A 79 13.63 -12.50 2.17
CA VAL A 79 14.65 -11.63 2.78
C VAL A 79 14.48 -10.20 2.26
N THR A 80 14.33 -9.24 3.17
CA THR A 80 14.20 -7.82 2.82
C THR A 80 15.50 -7.06 3.09
N LEU A 81 15.85 -6.11 2.23
CA LEU A 81 16.96 -5.19 2.48
C LEU A 81 16.46 -3.94 3.21
N GLY A 82 17.19 -3.51 4.25
CA GLY A 82 16.79 -2.37 5.08
C GLY A 82 15.40 -2.57 5.67
N LYS A 83 14.51 -1.58 5.48
CA LYS A 83 13.11 -1.67 5.95
C LYS A 83 12.25 -2.65 5.14
N GLY A 84 12.67 -2.99 3.93
CA GLY A 84 11.89 -3.81 2.98
C GLY A 84 10.84 -3.04 2.19
N TYR A 85 10.88 -1.71 2.24
CA TYR A 85 9.98 -0.85 1.47
C TYR A 85 10.54 0.56 1.26
N GLU A 86 9.95 1.27 0.31
CA GLU A 86 10.24 2.67 -0.01
C GLU A 86 8.92 3.45 -0.13
N ASN A 87 8.82 4.59 0.58
CA ASN A 87 7.64 5.45 0.54
C ASN A 87 7.69 6.40 -0.66
N LEU A 88 6.58 6.51 -1.38
CA LEU A 88 6.33 7.48 -2.43
C LEU A 88 5.34 8.52 -1.92
N THR A 89 5.55 9.79 -2.30
CA THR A 89 4.65 10.90 -1.97
C THR A 89 4.26 10.91 -0.48
N PHE A 90 5.25 10.89 0.40
CA PHE A 90 5.08 10.89 1.86
C PHE A 90 4.29 9.69 2.45
N GLY A 91 4.21 8.56 1.71
CA GLY A 91 3.57 7.32 2.18
C GLY A 91 2.18 7.07 1.59
N VAL A 92 1.70 7.93 0.67
CA VAL A 92 0.46 7.65 -0.08
C VAL A 92 0.55 6.31 -0.79
N ALA A 93 1.72 6.00 -1.37
CA ALA A 93 2.03 4.67 -1.90
C ALA A 93 3.40 4.22 -1.40
N ALA A 94 3.63 2.91 -1.41
CA ALA A 94 4.91 2.32 -1.06
C ALA A 94 5.27 1.18 -2.03
N ILE A 95 6.56 1.06 -2.32
CA ILE A 95 7.12 -0.08 -3.03
C ILE A 95 7.72 -1.03 -2.00
N HIS A 96 7.12 -2.21 -1.86
CA HIS A 96 7.63 -3.28 -1.01
C HIS A 96 8.52 -4.23 -1.81
N THR A 97 9.63 -4.65 -1.21
CA THR A 97 10.59 -5.55 -1.87
C THR A 97 11.03 -6.70 -0.97
N GLY A 98 11.24 -7.87 -1.56
CA GLY A 98 11.76 -9.05 -0.87
C GLY A 98 12.41 -10.02 -1.85
N TYR A 99 13.44 -10.74 -1.40
CA TYR A 99 14.17 -11.72 -2.20
C TYR A 99 13.88 -13.13 -1.68
N LYS A 100 13.57 -14.05 -2.58
CA LYS A 100 13.54 -15.48 -2.27
C LYS A 100 14.96 -15.99 -2.43
N LEU A 101 15.66 -16.28 -1.33
CA LEU A 101 16.98 -16.92 -1.37
C LEU A 101 16.84 -18.43 -1.58
#